data_AF-A0A9W6PVY1-F1
#
_entry.id   AF-A0A9W6PVY1-F1
#
_cell.length_a   1.000
_cell.length_b   1.000
_cell.length_c   1.000
_cell.angle_alpha   90.00
_cell.angle_beta   90.00
_cell.angle_gamma   90.00
#
_symmetry.space_group_name_H-M   'P 1'
#
loop_
_entity.id
_entity.type
_entity.pdbx_description
1 polymer ?
#
loop_
_entity_poly.entity_id
_entity_poly.type
_entity_poly.pdbx_seq_one_letter_code
_entity_poly.pdbx_strand_id
1 'polypeptide(L)'
;MRHINAVRRAAPLLVPLLLAPGCSSSSPERPAAAKTTTSAPKSPTPSPSLTAANGTDVKACKKGDCEIVVRGKTADIPLADKFGIHKLYVTHVPPNKMNYVVLRTNGQLTRAYHRGTGMFSLAYGPKITVTRLDETGAVLRFEPKKGDKKNDRISGSLGAGFLSEG
;
A
#
# COMPACT_ATOMS: atom_id res chain seq x y z
N MET A 1 -43.71 -8.03 -14.99
CA MET A 1 -43.61 -9.32 -15.69
C MET A 1 -42.34 -10.03 -15.20
N ARG A 2 -42.44 -11.34 -14.99
CA ARG A 2 -41.53 -12.21 -14.23
C ARG A 2 -40.15 -12.32 -14.90
N HIS A 3 -39.09 -12.58 -14.12
CA HIS A 3 -38.27 -13.79 -14.28
C HIS A 3 -37.41 -14.00 -13.03
N ILE A 4 -37.83 -14.98 -12.24
CA ILE A 4 -37.07 -15.62 -11.15
C ILE A 4 -36.22 -16.68 -11.83
N ASN A 5 -34.91 -16.69 -11.60
CA ASN A 5 -34.08 -17.87 -11.87
C ASN A 5 -33.32 -18.25 -10.59
N ALA A 6 -33.82 -19.31 -9.96
CA ALA A 6 -33.14 -20.09 -8.95
C ALA A 6 -32.49 -21.30 -9.63
N VAL A 7 -31.20 -21.55 -9.39
CA VAL A 7 -30.61 -22.88 -9.59
C VAL A 7 -29.78 -23.23 -8.35
N ARG A 8 -30.03 -24.45 -7.90
CA ARG A 8 -29.64 -25.09 -6.64
C ARG A 8 -28.42 -26.01 -6.85
N ARG A 9 -27.86 -26.45 -5.69
CA ARG A 9 -27.10 -27.70 -5.41
C ARG A 9 -25.62 -27.70 -5.84
N ALA A 10 -24.66 -28.31 -5.13
CA ALA A 10 -24.63 -29.10 -3.89
C ALA A 10 -23.18 -29.11 -3.34
N ALA A 11 -23.01 -29.37 -2.03
CA ALA A 11 -21.74 -29.76 -1.37
C ALA A 11 -21.46 -31.28 -1.60
N PRO A 12 -20.49 -31.98 -0.96
CA PRO A 12 -19.30 -31.62 -0.14
C PRO A 12 -18.03 -32.43 -0.55
N LEU A 13 -16.89 -32.35 0.19
CA LEU A 13 -16.02 -33.51 0.54
C LEU A 13 -14.82 -33.14 1.47
N LEU A 14 -14.71 -33.89 2.56
CA LEU A 14 -13.59 -34.00 3.53
C LEU A 14 -12.39 -34.79 2.98
N VAL A 15 -11.14 -34.47 3.38
CA VAL A 15 -9.98 -35.40 3.51
C VAL A 15 -8.98 -34.87 4.59
N PRO A 16 -8.29 -35.72 5.39
CA PRO A 16 -7.81 -35.41 6.76
C PRO A 16 -6.29 -35.21 6.99
N LEU A 17 -5.96 -34.99 8.27
CA LEU A 17 -4.68 -34.91 9.03
C LEU A 17 -3.50 -35.81 8.61
N LEU A 18 -2.27 -35.31 8.83
CA LEU A 18 -1.08 -36.11 9.17
C LEU A 18 -0.22 -35.37 10.24
N LEU A 19 -0.11 -35.98 11.42
CA LEU A 19 0.86 -35.66 12.47
C LEU A 19 2.20 -36.36 12.18
N ALA A 20 3.32 -35.73 12.52
CA ALA A 20 4.61 -36.40 12.67
C ALA A 20 5.23 -36.04 14.03
N PRO A 21 5.44 -37.00 14.94
CA PRO A 21 6.31 -36.85 16.11
C PRO A 21 7.73 -37.31 15.75
N GLY A 22 8.75 -36.50 16.07
CA GLY A 22 10.16 -36.84 15.88
C GLY A 22 10.96 -36.53 17.13
N CYS A 23 11.19 -37.57 17.93
CA CYS A 23 12.01 -37.58 19.13
C CYS A 23 13.47 -37.90 18.76
N SER A 24 14.45 -37.19 19.32
CA SER A 24 15.58 -37.86 20.01
C SER A 24 16.52 -36.86 20.66
N SER A 25 16.74 -37.15 21.94
CA SER A 25 17.66 -36.50 22.86
C SER A 25 19.06 -37.11 22.72
N SER A 26 20.10 -36.28 22.66
CA SER A 26 21.49 -36.66 22.96
C SER A 26 22.30 -35.39 23.27
N SER A 27 22.85 -35.35 24.48
CA SER A 27 23.79 -34.38 25.05
C SER A 27 25.05 -35.18 25.47
N PRO A 28 26.19 -34.61 25.87
CA PRO A 28 26.97 -33.47 25.38
C PRO A 28 28.40 -33.92 24.97
N GLU A 29 29.09 -33.19 24.08
CA GLU A 29 30.55 -33.31 24.00
C GLU A 29 31.23 -31.95 23.71
N ARG A 30 32.10 -31.55 24.62
CA ARG A 30 33.04 -30.41 24.58
C ARG A 30 34.36 -30.98 25.13
N PRO A 31 35.57 -30.46 24.82
CA PRO A 31 35.94 -29.36 23.93
C PRO A 31 37.10 -29.69 22.95
N ALA A 32 37.09 -29.10 21.76
CA ALA A 32 38.33 -28.91 20.99
C ALA A 32 38.48 -27.44 20.64
N ALA A 33 39.56 -26.83 21.13
CA ALA A 33 39.91 -25.44 20.95
C ALA A 33 40.21 -25.15 19.47
N ALA A 34 39.24 -24.57 18.76
CA ALA A 34 39.47 -23.96 17.47
C ALA A 34 39.75 -22.46 17.67
N LYS A 35 40.95 -22.02 17.27
CA LYS A 35 41.29 -20.59 17.15
C LYS A 35 40.41 -19.98 16.06
N THR A 36 39.25 -19.44 16.44
CA THR A 36 38.42 -18.64 15.56
C THR A 36 39.10 -17.28 15.39
N THR A 37 39.73 -17.08 14.24
CA THR A 37 39.90 -15.74 13.68
C THR A 37 38.51 -15.10 13.60
N THR A 38 38.22 -14.22 14.56
CA THR A 38 37.03 -13.39 14.61
C THR A 38 36.97 -12.56 13.33
N SER A 39 36.27 -13.08 12.33
CA SER A 39 35.85 -12.30 11.18
C SER A 39 34.84 -11.29 11.73
N ALA A 40 35.22 -10.02 11.77
CA ALA A 40 34.33 -8.94 12.15
C ALA A 40 33.00 -9.09 11.38
N PRO A 41 31.83 -8.97 12.04
CA PRO A 41 30.55 -9.00 11.35
C PRO A 41 30.56 -7.93 10.25
N LYS A 42 30.34 -8.34 8.99
CA LYS A 42 30.10 -7.38 7.91
C LYS A 42 28.90 -6.53 8.33
N SER A 43 29.16 -5.24 8.53
CA SER A 43 28.11 -4.26 8.81
C SER A 43 27.04 -4.39 7.72
N PRO A 44 25.74 -4.51 8.06
CA PRO A 44 24.69 -4.64 7.06
C PRO A 44 24.71 -3.39 6.18
N THR A 45 24.84 -3.58 4.87
CA THR A 45 24.70 -2.50 3.90
C THR A 45 23.34 -1.83 4.13
N PRO A 46 23.27 -0.50 4.32
CA PRO A 46 22.00 0.18 4.53
C PRO A 46 21.11 -0.06 3.31
N SER A 47 19.89 -0.54 3.56
CA SER A 47 18.87 -0.73 2.52
C SER A 47 18.65 0.61 1.79
N PRO A 48 18.50 0.63 0.45
CA PRO A 48 18.36 1.87 -0.30
C PRO A 48 17.16 2.65 0.24
N SER A 49 17.41 3.86 0.73
CA SER A 49 16.35 4.70 1.27
C SER A 49 15.41 5.16 0.16
N LEU A 50 14.10 5.07 0.41
CA LEU A 50 13.11 5.68 -0.47
C LEU A 50 13.40 7.18 -0.60
N THR A 51 13.60 7.61 -1.84
CA THR A 51 13.93 8.98 -2.22
C THR A 51 12.87 9.48 -3.20
N ALA A 52 12.46 10.73 -3.04
CA ALA A 52 11.49 11.41 -3.88
C ALA A 52 11.97 12.84 -4.15
N ALA A 53 11.55 13.44 -5.26
CA ALA A 53 11.98 14.79 -5.64
C ALA A 53 11.74 15.86 -4.56
N ASN A 54 10.64 15.75 -3.81
CA ASN A 54 10.30 16.66 -2.71
C ASN A 54 10.48 16.03 -1.32
N GLY A 55 11.20 14.90 -1.23
CA GLY A 55 11.44 14.22 0.04
C GLY A 55 10.13 13.86 0.75
N THR A 56 9.94 14.31 1.98
CA THR A 56 8.70 14.12 2.76
C THR A 56 7.84 15.39 2.85
N ASP A 57 8.15 16.43 2.07
CA ASP A 57 7.41 17.70 2.13
C ASP A 57 6.07 17.62 1.40
N VAL A 58 5.02 17.29 2.15
CA VAL A 58 3.64 17.20 1.62
C VAL A 58 3.13 18.55 1.09
N LYS A 59 3.68 19.69 1.53
CA LYS A 59 3.19 21.02 1.10
C LYS A 59 3.57 21.31 -0.35
N ALA A 60 4.61 20.67 -0.88
CA ALA A 60 4.97 20.73 -2.29
C ALA A 60 3.80 20.31 -3.20
N CYS A 61 2.91 19.44 -2.71
CA CYS A 61 1.79 18.89 -3.47
C CYS A 61 0.60 19.83 -3.66
N LYS A 62 0.63 21.06 -3.12
CA LYS A 62 -0.48 22.02 -3.25
C LYS A 62 -0.93 22.23 -4.71
N LYS A 63 0.01 22.22 -5.66
CA LYS A 63 -0.29 22.40 -7.09
C LYS A 63 -0.65 21.10 -7.83
N GLY A 64 -0.61 19.95 -7.13
CA GLY A 64 -0.86 18.62 -7.69
C GLY A 64 0.29 18.07 -8.54
N ASP A 65 1.46 18.72 -8.51
CA ASP A 65 2.67 18.35 -9.24
C ASP A 65 3.82 18.27 -8.23
N CYS A 66 4.07 17.07 -7.72
CA CYS A 66 5.06 16.80 -6.69
C CYS A 66 5.42 15.30 -6.68
N GLU A 67 6.53 14.96 -6.04
CA GLU A 67 6.88 13.59 -5.71
C GLU A 67 7.35 13.51 -4.25
N ILE A 68 6.65 12.73 -3.42
CA ILE A 68 6.89 12.66 -1.98
C ILE A 68 7.02 11.21 -1.48
N VAL A 69 7.67 11.04 -0.33
CA VAL A 69 7.71 9.80 0.43
C VAL A 69 6.71 9.87 1.58
N VAL A 70 5.86 8.85 1.71
CA VAL A 70 4.97 8.66 2.87
C VAL A 70 5.42 7.44 3.66
N ARG A 71 5.53 7.58 4.99
CA ARG A 71 6.01 6.54 5.91
C ARG A 71 5.03 6.32 7.05
N GLY A 72 4.41 5.13 7.11
CA GLY A 72 3.69 4.51 8.25
C GLY A 72 2.49 5.25 8.88
N LYS A 73 2.55 6.58 9.00
CA LYS A 73 1.49 7.45 9.52
C LYS A 73 0.66 7.98 8.36
N THR A 74 -0.60 8.28 8.67
CA THR A 74 -1.49 8.98 7.75
C THR A 74 -0.97 10.40 7.51
N ALA A 75 -0.75 10.75 6.24
CA ALA A 75 -0.36 12.08 5.80
C ALA A 75 -1.58 12.84 5.26
N ASP A 76 -1.79 14.07 5.72
CA ASP A 76 -2.73 15.03 5.10
C ASP A 76 -1.99 15.73 3.96
N ILE A 77 -2.44 15.49 2.73
CA ILE A 77 -1.82 16.04 1.53
C ILE A 77 -2.61 17.27 1.08
N PRO A 78 -2.05 18.48 1.25
CA PRO A 78 -2.73 19.69 0.83
C PRO A 78 -2.81 19.75 -0.70
N LEU A 79 -4.00 20.03 -1.22
CA LEU A 79 -4.26 20.29 -2.63
C LEU A 79 -4.98 21.64 -2.75
N ALA A 80 -4.72 22.38 -3.84
CA ALA A 80 -5.45 23.61 -4.12
C ALA A 80 -6.93 23.34 -4.42
N ASP A 81 -7.80 24.26 -4.02
CA ASP A 81 -9.27 24.14 -4.13
C ASP A 81 -9.77 23.85 -5.56
N LYS A 82 -9.01 24.26 -6.57
CA LYS A 82 -9.29 23.97 -8.00
C LYS A 82 -9.46 22.48 -8.31
N PHE A 83 -8.96 21.59 -7.44
CA PHE A 83 -9.11 20.15 -7.58
C PHE A 83 -10.41 19.59 -7.00
N GLY A 84 -11.27 20.43 -6.39
CA GLY A 84 -12.55 20.01 -5.80
C GLY A 84 -12.40 19.06 -4.60
N ILE A 85 -11.22 19.04 -3.98
CA ILE A 85 -10.87 18.19 -2.84
C ILE A 85 -10.65 19.08 -1.63
N HIS A 86 -11.41 18.83 -0.56
CA HIS A 86 -11.25 19.53 0.71
C HIS A 86 -10.14 18.89 1.57
N LYS A 87 -10.11 17.55 1.64
CA LYS A 87 -9.06 16.79 2.33
C LYS A 87 -8.65 15.56 1.52
N LEU A 88 -7.34 15.29 1.52
CA LEU A 88 -6.77 14.06 0.99
C LEU A 88 -5.86 13.46 2.06
N TYR A 89 -6.23 12.30 2.58
CA TYR A 89 -5.40 11.52 3.48
C TYR A 89 -4.82 10.31 2.75
N VAL A 90 -3.54 10.08 2.96
CA VAL A 90 -2.80 8.95 2.39
C VAL A 90 -2.12 8.19 3.52
N THR A 91 -2.29 6.87 3.55
CA THR A 91 -1.65 6.01 4.55
C THR A 91 -0.92 4.87 3.88
N HIS A 92 0.37 4.72 4.18
CA HIS A 92 1.09 3.49 3.88
C HIS A 92 0.79 2.44 4.95
N VAL A 93 0.35 1.26 4.52
CA VAL A 93 0.10 0.10 5.36
C VAL A 93 1.05 -1.02 4.90
N PRO A 94 2.09 -1.36 5.70
CA PRO A 94 3.02 -2.42 5.36
C PRO A 94 2.31 -3.78 5.16
N PRO A 95 2.89 -4.68 4.34
CA PRO A 95 4.15 -4.50 3.60
C PRO A 95 3.99 -3.79 2.25
N ASN A 96 2.77 -3.66 1.72
CA ASN A 96 2.58 -3.31 0.31
C ASN A 96 1.21 -2.70 -0.01
N LYS A 97 0.58 -1.96 0.91
CA LYS A 97 -0.75 -1.39 0.71
C LYS A 97 -0.76 0.12 0.90
N MET A 98 -1.49 0.82 0.05
CA MET A 98 -1.83 2.24 0.20
C MET A 98 -3.32 2.40 0.41
N ASN A 99 -3.70 3.19 1.42
CA ASN A 99 -5.08 3.63 1.63
C ASN A 99 -5.20 5.12 1.32
N TYR A 100 -6.37 5.49 0.81
CA TYR A 100 -6.74 6.85 0.47
C TYR A 100 -8.09 7.19 1.08
N VAL A 101 -8.19 8.39 1.63
CA VAL A 101 -9.46 8.98 2.05
C VAL A 101 -9.54 10.36 1.43
N VAL A 102 -10.59 10.60 0.67
CA VAL A 102 -10.83 11.86 -0.06
C VAL A 102 -12.15 12.44 0.39
N LEU A 103 -12.11 13.61 1.00
CA LEU A 103 -13.30 14.41 1.28
C LEU A 103 -13.36 15.52 0.24
N ARG A 104 -14.42 15.52 -0.56
CA ARG A 104 -14.65 16.53 -1.60
C ARG A 104 -15.34 17.77 -1.03
N THR A 105 -15.24 18.86 -1.76
CA THR A 105 -15.88 20.14 -1.38
C THR A 105 -17.41 20.06 -1.34
N ASN A 106 -18.03 19.10 -2.05
CA ASN A 106 -19.46 18.80 -1.98
C ASN A 106 -19.84 17.87 -0.82
N GLY A 107 -18.91 17.54 0.09
CA GLY A 107 -19.13 16.65 1.22
C GLY A 107 -19.02 15.16 0.90
N GLN A 108 -18.84 14.76 -0.36
CA GLN A 108 -18.69 13.35 -0.73
C GLN A 108 -17.39 12.79 -0.14
N LEU A 109 -17.51 11.66 0.58
CA LEU A 109 -16.38 10.88 1.07
C LEU A 109 -16.08 9.73 0.12
N THR A 110 -14.81 9.52 -0.20
CA THR A 110 -14.34 8.38 -0.99
C THR A 110 -13.20 7.72 -0.25
N ARG A 111 -13.33 6.42 -0.04
CA ARG A 111 -12.29 5.58 0.55
C ARG A 111 -11.83 4.59 -0.50
N ALA A 112 -10.52 4.50 -0.72
CA ALA A 112 -9.96 3.61 -1.72
C ALA A 112 -8.65 3.01 -1.23
N TYR A 113 -8.25 1.90 -1.83
CA TYR A 113 -6.95 1.31 -1.57
C TYR A 113 -6.40 0.64 -2.82
N HIS A 114 -5.08 0.50 -2.86
CA HIS A 114 -4.44 -0.45 -3.76
C HIS A 114 -3.25 -1.12 -3.08
N ARG A 115 -2.86 -2.27 -3.62
CA ARG A 115 -1.68 -3.04 -3.21
C ARG A 115 -0.64 -3.04 -4.32
N GLY A 116 0.64 -3.07 -3.94
CA GLY A 116 1.76 -2.91 -4.86
C GLY A 116 1.82 -1.50 -5.46
N THR A 117 2.63 -1.33 -6.50
CA THR A 117 2.65 -0.13 -7.33
C THR A 117 1.33 0.04 -8.08
N GLY A 118 0.97 1.27 -8.44
CA GLY A 118 -0.34 1.52 -9.03
C GLY A 118 -0.67 3.00 -9.17
N MET A 119 -1.94 3.29 -9.45
CA MET A 119 -2.41 4.66 -9.50
C MET A 119 -3.79 4.81 -8.87
N PHE A 120 -4.02 6.00 -8.32
CA PHE A 120 -5.32 6.50 -7.95
C PHE A 120 -5.54 7.84 -8.66
N SER A 121 -6.46 7.84 -9.62
CA SER A 121 -6.82 8.99 -10.43
C SER A 121 -8.14 9.57 -9.92
N LEU A 122 -8.09 10.81 -9.45
CA LEU A 122 -9.24 11.51 -8.94
C LEU A 122 -10.00 12.24 -10.05
N ALA A 123 -11.32 12.13 -10.06
CA ALA A 123 -12.23 12.98 -10.83
C ALA A 123 -11.99 14.44 -10.43
N TYR A 124 -11.76 15.30 -11.42
CA TYR A 124 -11.43 16.71 -11.24
C TYR A 124 -10.12 16.97 -10.45
N GLY A 125 -9.35 15.93 -10.12
CA GLY A 125 -8.19 15.99 -9.26
C GLY A 125 -6.89 15.54 -9.96
N PRO A 126 -5.78 15.43 -9.21
CA PRO A 126 -4.55 14.87 -9.72
C PRO A 126 -4.65 13.35 -9.93
N LYS A 127 -3.74 12.82 -10.74
CA LYS A 127 -3.39 11.39 -10.72
C LYS A 127 -2.28 11.19 -9.70
N ILE A 128 -2.48 10.26 -8.79
CA ILE A 128 -1.50 9.84 -7.78
C ILE A 128 -0.95 8.49 -8.22
N THR A 129 0.36 8.38 -8.40
CA THR A 129 1.01 7.14 -8.83
C THR A 129 1.98 6.70 -7.75
N VAL A 130 1.89 5.43 -7.33
CA VAL A 130 2.87 4.82 -6.43
C VAL A 130 3.95 4.19 -7.28
N THR A 131 5.11 4.84 -7.35
CA THR A 131 6.24 4.43 -8.20
C THR A 131 7.15 3.43 -7.50
N ARG A 132 7.23 3.50 -6.16
CA ARG A 132 7.93 2.54 -5.30
C ARG A 132 7.14 2.31 -4.02
N LEU A 133 7.19 1.09 -3.51
CA LEU A 133 6.49 0.65 -2.31
C LEU A 133 7.27 -0.48 -1.66
N ASP A 134 7.58 -0.35 -0.37
CA ASP A 134 8.22 -1.38 0.44
C ASP A 134 7.71 -1.30 1.89
N GLU A 135 8.26 -2.12 2.79
CA GLU A 135 7.85 -2.17 4.19
C GLU A 135 8.01 -0.84 4.94
N THR A 136 8.88 0.04 4.48
CA THR A 136 9.22 1.32 5.14
C THR A 136 8.35 2.48 4.67
N GLY A 137 7.79 2.40 3.45
CA GLY A 137 7.04 3.51 2.88
C GLY A 137 6.67 3.36 1.42
N ALA A 138 6.18 4.46 0.86
CA ALA A 138 5.82 4.59 -0.54
C ALA A 138 6.37 5.89 -1.13
N VAL A 139 6.78 5.85 -2.40
CA VAL A 139 7.03 7.06 -3.21
C VAL A 139 5.79 7.33 -4.04
N LEU A 140 5.21 8.51 -3.86
CA LEU A 140 4.00 8.97 -4.53
C LEU A 140 4.33 10.13 -5.46
N ARG A 141 4.00 9.97 -6.73
CA ARG A 141 4.06 11.03 -7.73
C ARG A 141 2.66 11.56 -8.02
N PHE A 142 2.48 12.85 -7.86
CA PHE A 142 1.25 13.56 -8.17
C PHE A 142 1.40 14.26 -9.52
N GLU A 143 0.40 14.10 -10.38
CA GLU A 143 0.37 14.75 -11.68
C GLU A 143 -0.97 15.46 -11.86
N PRO A 144 -1.00 16.77 -12.15
CA PRO A 144 -2.23 17.48 -12.33
C PRO A 144 -2.89 17.02 -13.64
N LYS A 145 -4.20 16.79 -13.60
CA LYS A 145 -4.98 16.42 -14.78
C LYS A 145 -5.74 17.64 -15.30
N LYS A 146 -5.71 17.85 -16.61
CA LYS A 146 -6.52 18.90 -17.24
C LYS A 146 -7.93 18.36 -17.50
N GLY A 147 -8.91 18.83 -16.71
CA GLY A 147 -10.33 18.70 -17.04
C GLY A 147 -10.86 17.27 -17.16
N ASP A 148 -10.22 16.28 -16.54
CA ASP A 148 -10.74 14.90 -16.57
C ASP A 148 -11.92 14.77 -15.60
N LYS A 149 -13.13 14.81 -16.17
CA LYS A 149 -14.40 14.64 -15.47
C LYS A 149 -14.78 13.18 -15.23
N LYS A 150 -13.94 12.23 -15.67
CA LYS A 150 -14.20 10.80 -15.45
C LYS A 150 -14.23 10.52 -13.95
N ASN A 151 -15.05 9.54 -13.57
CA ASN A 151 -15.13 9.02 -12.20
C ASN A 151 -13.75 8.66 -11.65
N ASP A 152 -13.65 8.57 -10.33
CA ASP A 152 -12.45 8.09 -9.66
C ASP A 152 -12.05 6.71 -10.22
N ARG A 153 -10.75 6.52 -10.46
CA ARG A 153 -10.20 5.26 -10.97
C ARG A 153 -9.04 4.85 -10.10
N ILE A 154 -8.98 3.57 -9.78
CA ILE A 154 -7.89 3.02 -9.00
C ILE A 154 -7.39 1.72 -9.63
N SER A 155 -6.08 1.49 -9.54
CA SER A 155 -5.44 0.24 -9.95
C SER A 155 -4.20 0.00 -9.10
N GLY A 156 -3.86 -1.27 -8.91
CA GLY A 156 -2.65 -1.70 -8.22
C GLY A 156 -2.20 -3.04 -8.78
N SER A 157 -0.89 -3.25 -8.86
CA SER A 157 -0.27 -4.46 -9.38
C SER A 157 -0.63 -5.71 -8.57
N LEU A 158 -1.06 -5.54 -7.31
CA LEU A 158 -1.49 -6.63 -6.43
C LEU A 158 -2.96 -6.50 -5.99
N GLY A 159 -3.74 -5.70 -6.71
CA GLY A 159 -5.17 -5.48 -6.46
C GLY A 159 -5.50 -4.06 -5.99
N ALA A 160 -6.75 -3.66 -6.20
CA ALA A 160 -7.26 -2.34 -5.80
C ALA A 160 -8.77 -2.38 -5.60
N GLY A 161 -9.31 -1.41 -4.86
CA GLY A 161 -10.75 -1.28 -4.67
C GLY A 161 -11.18 0.03 -4.04
N PHE A 162 -12.44 0.35 -4.23
CA PHE A 162 -13.17 1.35 -3.45
C PHE A 162 -13.82 0.67 -2.26
N LEU A 163 -13.81 1.33 -1.11
CA LEU A 163 -14.49 0.87 0.09
C LEU A 163 -15.84 1.57 0.13
N SER A 164 -16.92 0.81 0.01
CA SER A 164 -18.29 1.31 0.17
C SER A 164 -18.50 1.81 1.60
N GLU A 165 -19.25 2.89 1.76
CA GLU A 165 -19.80 3.25 3.06
C GLU A 165 -20.91 2.24 3.40
N GLY A 166 -20.82 1.63 4.57
CA GLY A 166 -21.83 0.70 5.09
C GLY A 166 -22.98 1.45 5.74
#